data_AF-A0A1B3B7L9-F1
#
_entry.id   AF-A0A1B3B7L9-F1
#
_cell.length_a   1.000
_cell.length_b   1.000
_cell.length_c   1.000
_cell.angle_alpha   90.00
_cell.angle_beta   90.00
_cell.angle_gamma   90.00
#
_symmetry.space_group_name_H-M   'P 1'
#
loop_
_entity.id
_entity.type
_entity.pdbx_description
1 polymer ?
#
loop_
_entity_poly.entity_id
_entity_poly.type
_entity_poly.pdbx_seq_one_letter_code
_entity_poly.pdbx_strand_id
1 'polypeptide(L)'
;MNKDTVLTEYESDLNTVMTADLRSEEFRKSEANIIKILKDLRGNITDKDLERLTKVLDGYGGKEILVELAYTLGELGTEKSFDYLLLMFNRSFEDGCEEYDTAMACFEEMESMDRDRTKKEGVYESYTFERIMFG
;
A
#
# COMPACT_ATOMS: atom_id res chain seq x y z
N MET A 1 -17.89 10.62 -9.80
CA MET A 1 -17.21 11.52 -8.84
C MET A 1 -15.93 12.02 -9.50
N ASN A 2 -15.53 13.28 -9.31
CA ASN A 2 -14.28 13.78 -9.89
C ASN A 2 -13.09 13.18 -9.12
N LYS A 3 -12.09 12.60 -9.82
CA LYS A 3 -10.91 11.97 -9.21
C LYS A 3 -10.17 12.89 -8.24
N ASP A 4 -10.05 14.17 -8.57
CA ASP A 4 -9.40 15.15 -7.67
C ASP A 4 -10.17 15.34 -6.36
N THR A 5 -11.49 15.28 -6.40
CA THR A 5 -12.34 15.33 -5.20
C THR A 5 -12.12 14.09 -4.35
N VAL A 6 -12.07 12.91 -4.97
CA VAL A 6 -11.82 11.63 -4.28
C VAL A 6 -10.45 11.63 -3.59
N LEU A 7 -9.41 12.08 -4.29
CA LEU A 7 -8.06 12.15 -3.71
C LEU A 7 -7.95 13.19 -2.59
N THR A 8 -8.77 14.25 -2.63
CA THR A 8 -8.81 15.24 -1.54
C THR A 8 -9.50 14.67 -0.30
N GLU A 9 -10.56 13.88 -0.49
CA GLU A 9 -11.23 13.14 0.59
C GLU A 9 -10.27 12.12 1.23
N TYR A 10 -9.55 11.36 0.39
CA TYR A 10 -8.49 10.45 0.82
C TYR A 10 -7.45 11.15 1.71
N GLU A 11 -6.92 12.30 1.29
CA GLU A 11 -5.92 13.04 2.08
C GLU A 11 -6.50 13.57 3.40
N SER A 12 -7.78 13.93 3.43
CA SER A 12 -8.45 14.34 4.67
C SER A 12 -8.55 13.17 5.65
N ASP A 13 -9.02 12.02 5.19
CA ASP A 13 -9.11 10.83 6.04
C ASP A 13 -7.74 10.32 6.47
N LEU A 14 -6.73 10.45 5.60
CA LEU A 14 -5.35 10.11 5.90
C LEU A 14 -4.84 10.88 7.12
N ASN A 15 -5.06 12.19 7.14
CA ASN A 15 -4.69 13.02 8.28
C ASN A 15 -5.41 12.58 9.56
N THR A 16 -6.67 12.17 9.45
CA THR A 16 -7.43 11.62 10.58
C THR A 16 -6.81 10.32 11.10
N VAL A 17 -6.54 9.32 10.24
CA VAL A 17 -5.93 8.05 10.71
C VAL A 17 -4.52 8.25 11.27
N MET A 18 -3.77 9.25 10.81
CA MET A 18 -2.44 9.57 11.34
C MET A 18 -2.45 10.28 12.69
N THR A 19 -3.57 10.89 13.10
CA THR A 19 -3.64 11.75 14.30
C THR A 19 -4.62 11.27 15.36
N ALA A 20 -5.64 10.50 14.98
CA ALA A 20 -6.67 10.00 15.89
C ALA A 20 -6.19 8.80 16.72
N ASP A 21 -6.85 8.57 17.85
CA ASP A 21 -6.69 7.33 18.63
C ASP A 21 -7.18 6.13 17.80
N LEU A 22 -6.35 5.08 17.66
CA LEU A 22 -6.66 3.85 16.92
C LEU A 22 -7.97 3.16 17.35
N ARG A 23 -8.43 3.41 18.58
CA ARG A 23 -9.69 2.84 19.13
C ARG A 23 -10.89 3.74 18.90
N SER A 24 -10.70 4.95 18.39
CA SER A 24 -11.78 5.91 18.14
C SER A 24 -12.68 5.45 16.99
N GLU A 25 -13.95 5.85 17.06
CA GLU A 25 -14.89 5.65 15.96
C GLU A 25 -14.46 6.45 14.71
N GLU A 26 -13.80 7.58 14.92
CA GLU A 26 -13.28 8.44 13.85
C GLU A 26 -12.19 7.73 13.05
N PHE A 27 -11.20 7.13 13.73
CA PHE A 27 -10.17 6.31 13.09
C PHE A 27 -10.80 5.20 12.22
N ARG A 28 -11.73 4.43 12.78
CA ARG A 28 -12.37 3.31 12.06
C ARG A 28 -13.16 3.76 10.84
N LYS A 29 -13.83 4.91 10.93
CA LYS A 29 -14.58 5.49 9.80
C LYS A 29 -13.65 5.94 8.69
N SER A 30 -12.59 6.67 9.04
CA SER A 30 -11.61 7.14 8.06
C SER A 30 -10.81 5.99 7.43
N GLU A 31 -10.42 4.98 8.20
CA GLU A 31 -9.79 3.76 7.67
C GLU A 31 -10.70 3.05 6.65
N ALA A 32 -11.98 2.82 7.01
CA ALA A 32 -12.94 2.20 6.10
C ALA A 32 -13.19 3.03 4.84
N ASN A 33 -13.22 4.37 4.95
CA ASN A 33 -13.41 5.24 3.80
C ASN A 33 -12.17 5.26 2.89
N ILE A 34 -10.97 5.29 3.46
CA ILE A 34 -9.72 5.18 2.71
C ILE A 34 -9.69 3.88 1.89
N ILE A 35 -9.99 2.75 2.52
CA ILE A 35 -10.02 1.44 1.84
C ILE A 35 -11.02 1.47 0.68
N LYS A 36 -12.20 2.05 0.89
CA LYS A 36 -13.21 2.20 -0.17
C LYS A 36 -12.69 3.09 -1.31
N ILE A 37 -12.09 4.23 -0.99
CA ILE A 37 -11.53 5.16 -1.98
C ILE A 37 -10.45 4.47 -2.81
N LEU A 38 -9.53 3.75 -2.18
CA LEU A 38 -8.47 3.03 -2.88
C LEU A 38 -9.05 1.98 -3.85
N LYS A 39 -10.09 1.24 -3.44
CA LYS A 39 -10.85 0.33 -4.32
C LYS A 39 -11.48 1.05 -5.50
N ASP A 40 -12.09 2.20 -5.26
CA ASP A 40 -12.77 2.99 -6.30
C ASP A 40 -11.77 3.65 -7.28
N LEU A 41 -10.52 3.85 -6.86
CA LEU A 41 -9.44 4.44 -7.65
C LEU A 41 -8.70 3.43 -8.54
N ARG A 42 -8.80 2.14 -8.24
CA ARG A 42 -8.23 1.04 -9.04
C ARG A 42 -8.55 1.20 -10.54
N GLY A 43 -7.53 1.05 -11.38
CA GLY A 43 -7.63 1.23 -12.83
C GLY A 43 -7.87 2.68 -13.32
N ASN A 44 -7.95 3.66 -12.43
CA ASN A 44 -8.24 5.07 -12.76
C ASN A 44 -7.18 6.05 -12.22
N ILE A 45 -6.09 5.54 -11.66
CA ILE A 45 -4.94 6.34 -11.23
C ILE A 45 -3.91 6.50 -12.34
N THR A 46 -3.02 7.46 -12.16
CA THR A 46 -1.88 7.76 -13.03
C THR A 46 -0.64 8.02 -12.18
N ASP A 47 0.55 8.05 -12.78
CA ASP A 47 1.79 8.37 -12.07
C ASP A 47 1.75 9.69 -11.28
N LYS A 48 0.90 10.64 -11.66
CA LYS A 48 0.75 11.93 -10.95
C LYS A 48 0.02 11.78 -9.61
N ASP A 49 -0.76 10.72 -9.46
CA ASP A 49 -1.55 10.46 -8.26
C ASP A 49 -0.71 9.72 -7.20
N LEU A 50 0.38 9.06 -7.61
CA LEU A 50 1.24 8.24 -6.75
C LEU A 50 1.72 9.00 -5.52
N GLU A 51 2.30 10.20 -5.70
CA GLU A 51 2.81 11.00 -4.57
C GLU A 51 1.74 11.33 -3.53
N ARG A 52 0.47 11.42 -3.93
CA ARG A 52 -0.63 11.66 -2.99
C ARG A 52 -1.03 10.39 -2.28
N LEU A 53 -1.16 9.29 -3.02
CA LEU A 53 -1.56 7.99 -2.49
C LEU A 53 -0.52 7.42 -1.51
N THR A 54 0.77 7.60 -1.80
CA THR A 54 1.85 7.01 -1.00
C THR A 54 2.19 7.82 0.25
N LYS A 55 1.52 8.94 0.52
CA LYS A 55 1.68 9.69 1.79
C LYS A 55 1.42 8.85 3.03
N VAL A 56 0.57 7.82 2.92
CA VAL A 56 0.32 6.89 4.03
C VAL A 56 1.60 6.22 4.54
N LEU A 57 2.63 6.11 3.68
CA LEU A 57 3.91 5.52 4.03
C LEU A 57 4.76 6.42 4.94
N ASP A 58 4.44 7.71 5.10
CA ASP A 58 5.17 8.63 5.98
C ASP A 58 4.74 8.50 7.46
N GLY A 59 3.68 7.75 7.74
CA GLY A 59 3.14 7.53 9.08
C GLY A 59 2.70 6.09 9.29
N TYR A 60 2.26 5.79 10.51
CA TYR A 60 1.65 4.49 10.79
C TYR A 60 0.20 4.51 10.30
N GLY A 61 -0.03 4.00 9.09
CA GLY A 61 -1.36 3.69 8.57
C GLY A 61 -1.86 2.34 9.08
N GLY A 62 -3.19 2.15 9.10
CA GLY A 62 -3.77 0.83 9.36
C GLY A 62 -3.31 -0.19 8.33
N LYS A 63 -3.02 -1.43 8.76
CA LYS A 63 -2.49 -2.50 7.90
C LYS A 63 -3.35 -2.77 6.67
N GLU A 64 -4.68 -2.70 6.84
CA GLU A 64 -5.63 -2.90 5.74
C GLU A 64 -5.51 -1.82 4.65
N ILE A 65 -5.12 -0.60 5.01
CA ILE A 65 -4.87 0.49 4.04
C ILE A 65 -3.67 0.15 3.16
N LEU A 66 -2.60 -0.41 3.74
CA LEU A 66 -1.38 -0.73 2.99
C LEU A 66 -1.60 -1.88 2.00
N VAL A 67 -2.34 -2.92 2.42
CA VAL A 67 -2.77 -4.00 1.52
C VAL A 67 -3.57 -3.44 0.34
N GLU A 68 -4.55 -2.58 0.63
CA GLU A 68 -5.39 -2.02 -0.41
C GLU A 68 -4.62 -1.07 -1.33
N LEU A 69 -3.68 -0.30 -0.79
CA LEU A 69 -2.79 0.55 -1.57
C LEU A 69 -1.93 -0.30 -2.53
N ALA A 70 -1.39 -1.44 -2.07
CA ALA A 70 -0.59 -2.32 -2.92
C ALA A 70 -1.37 -2.74 -4.17
N TYR A 71 -2.62 -3.19 -4.01
CA TYR A 71 -3.47 -3.53 -5.16
C TYR A 71 -3.75 -2.33 -6.07
N THR A 72 -4.03 -1.16 -5.51
CA THR A 72 -4.25 0.07 -6.30
C THR A 72 -3.01 0.44 -7.13
N LEU A 73 -1.82 0.31 -6.57
CA LEU A 73 -0.55 0.58 -7.26
C LEU A 73 -0.21 -0.48 -8.31
N GLY A 74 -0.50 -1.75 -8.01
CA GLY A 74 -0.30 -2.88 -8.93
C GLY A 74 -1.07 -2.70 -10.24
N GLU A 75 -2.33 -2.28 -10.16
CA GLU A 75 -3.16 -2.03 -11.34
C GLU A 75 -2.66 -0.87 -12.22
N LEU A 76 -1.85 0.05 -11.69
CA LEU A 76 -1.23 1.09 -12.51
C LEU A 76 -0.16 0.51 -13.45
N GLY A 77 0.57 -0.52 -13.01
CA GLY A 77 1.48 -1.27 -13.88
C GLY A 77 2.71 -0.49 -14.38
N THR A 78 3.08 0.64 -13.77
CA THR A 78 4.22 1.46 -14.22
C THR A 78 5.50 1.12 -13.46
N GLU A 79 6.66 1.49 -14.01
CA GLU A 79 7.94 1.35 -13.29
C GLU A 79 7.91 2.07 -11.94
N LYS A 80 7.26 3.23 -11.88
CA LYS A 80 7.10 3.99 -10.62
C LYS A 80 6.22 3.29 -9.61
N SER A 81 5.11 2.68 -10.05
CA SER A 81 4.27 1.93 -9.11
C SER A 81 5.00 0.69 -8.59
N PHE A 82 5.82 0.04 -9.44
CA PHE A 82 6.70 -1.05 -9.00
C PHE A 82 7.67 -0.57 -7.91
N ASP A 83 8.31 0.59 -8.10
CA ASP A 83 9.26 1.13 -7.12
C ASP A 83 8.61 1.36 -5.75
N TYR A 84 7.36 1.85 -5.74
CA TYR A 84 6.59 2.00 -4.50
C TYR A 84 6.19 0.67 -3.88
N LEU A 85 5.80 -0.33 -4.68
CA LEU A 85 5.51 -1.68 -4.18
C LEU A 85 6.75 -2.33 -3.56
N LEU A 86 7.93 -2.16 -4.18
CA LEU A 86 9.19 -2.66 -3.65
C LEU A 86 9.55 -1.97 -2.33
N LEU A 87 9.36 -0.65 -2.24
CA LEU A 87 9.54 0.10 -0.99
C LEU A 87 8.62 -0.43 0.10
N MET A 88 7.33 -0.62 -0.20
CA MET A 88 6.35 -1.15 0.73
C MET A 88 6.71 -2.55 1.20
N PHE A 89 7.07 -3.44 0.27
CA PHE A 89 7.50 -4.80 0.56
C PHE A 89 8.68 -4.84 1.53
N ASN A 90 9.72 -4.04 1.29
CA ASN A 90 10.90 -4.01 2.16
C ASN A 90 10.53 -3.52 3.57
N ARG A 91 9.71 -2.47 3.67
CA ARG A 91 9.23 -1.93 4.95
C ARG A 91 8.37 -2.91 5.75
N SER A 92 7.69 -3.85 5.09
CA SER A 92 6.88 -4.88 5.77
C SER A 92 7.69 -5.83 6.66
N PHE A 93 9.03 -5.82 6.54
CA PHE A 93 9.96 -6.64 7.34
C PHE A 93 11.01 -5.80 8.09
N GLU A 94 10.96 -4.48 7.98
CA GLU A 94 11.87 -3.59 8.71
C GLU A 94 11.44 -3.42 10.17
N ASP A 95 12.40 -3.14 11.05
CA ASP A 95 12.19 -2.80 12.47
C ASP A 95 11.38 -3.83 13.31
N GLY A 96 11.35 -5.10 12.87
CA GLY A 96 10.57 -6.15 13.52
C GLY A 96 9.06 -6.04 13.31
N CYS A 97 8.63 -5.18 12.38
CA CYS A 97 7.28 -5.23 11.84
C CYS A 97 7.14 -6.48 10.98
N GLU A 98 6.09 -7.25 11.25
CA GLU A 98 5.71 -8.42 10.47
C GLU A 98 4.36 -8.14 9.82
N GLU A 99 4.39 -7.50 8.65
CA GLU A 99 3.20 -7.19 7.87
C GLU A 99 3.05 -8.11 6.66
N TYR A 100 2.90 -9.40 6.94
CA TYR A 100 2.81 -10.46 5.93
C TYR A 100 1.75 -10.22 4.86
N ASP A 101 0.59 -9.70 5.24
CA ASP A 101 -0.50 -9.42 4.29
C ASP A 101 -0.09 -8.32 3.29
N THR A 102 0.55 -7.25 3.78
CA THR A 102 1.08 -6.17 2.93
C THR A 102 2.20 -6.70 2.03
N ALA A 103 3.13 -7.47 2.59
CA ALA A 103 4.24 -8.05 1.82
C ALA A 103 3.74 -9.00 0.74
N MET A 104 2.75 -9.84 1.05
CA MET A 104 2.13 -10.75 0.07
C MET A 104 1.48 -9.96 -1.06
N ALA A 105 0.66 -8.96 -0.74
CA ALA A 105 0.00 -8.14 -1.76
C ALA A 105 1.03 -7.44 -2.66
N CYS A 106 2.11 -6.89 -2.09
CA CYS A 106 3.18 -6.28 -2.87
C CYS A 106 3.90 -7.29 -3.76
N PHE A 107 4.19 -8.50 -3.25
CA PHE A 107 4.82 -9.57 -4.01
C PHE A 107 3.97 -10.02 -5.19
N GLU A 108 2.68 -10.29 -4.97
CA GLU A 108 1.76 -10.75 -6.02
C GLU A 108 1.63 -9.72 -7.14
N GLU A 109 1.48 -8.44 -6.80
CA GLU A 109 1.40 -7.36 -7.78
C GLU A 109 2.72 -7.16 -8.53
N MET A 110 3.87 -7.16 -7.84
CA MET A 110 5.17 -7.07 -8.50
C MET A 110 5.44 -8.28 -9.42
N GLU A 111 5.08 -9.51 -9.01
CA GLU A 111 5.22 -10.71 -9.85
C GLU A 111 4.34 -10.62 -11.11
N SER A 112 3.11 -10.11 -10.97
CA SER A 112 2.19 -9.88 -12.09
C SER A 112 2.70 -8.80 -13.06
N MET A 113 3.29 -7.73 -12.53
CA MET A 113 3.80 -6.60 -13.31
C MET A 113 5.09 -6.94 -14.06
N ASP A 114 6.12 -7.43 -13.36
CA ASP A 114 7.43 -7.73 -13.92
C ASP A 114 8.14 -8.80 -13.08
N ARG A 115 7.86 -10.06 -13.41
CA ARG A 115 8.45 -11.23 -12.76
C ARG A 115 9.99 -11.23 -12.76
N ASP A 116 10.60 -10.84 -13.88
CA ASP A 116 12.06 -10.88 -14.02
C ASP A 116 12.70 -9.83 -13.11
N ARG A 117 12.09 -8.64 -13.03
CA ARG A 117 12.50 -7.61 -12.07
C ARG A 117 12.28 -8.05 -10.63
N THR A 118 11.12 -8.61 -10.29
CA THR A 118 10.83 -9.13 -8.93
C THR A 118 11.90 -10.11 -8.46
N LYS A 119 12.36 -11.00 -9.35
CA LYS A 119 13.47 -11.89 -9.07
C LYS A 119 14.82 -11.17 -8.93
N LYS A 120 15.11 -10.23 -9.83
CA LYS A 120 16.36 -9.45 -9.81
C LYS A 120 16.51 -8.63 -8.53
N GLU A 121 15.42 -8.09 -8.00
CA GLU A 121 15.39 -7.29 -6.77
C GLU A 121 15.42 -8.15 -5.48
N GLY A 122 15.45 -9.49 -5.61
CA GLY A 122 15.59 -10.40 -4.46
C GLY A 122 14.31 -10.61 -3.63
N VAL A 123 13.14 -10.24 -4.17
CA VAL A 123 11.85 -10.29 -3.45
C VAL A 123 11.49 -11.74 -3.05
N TYR A 124 11.79 -12.72 -3.91
CA TYR A 124 11.48 -14.13 -3.64
C TYR A 124 12.28 -14.69 -2.46
N GLU A 125 13.57 -14.39 -2.41
CA GLU A 125 14.47 -14.82 -1.35
C GLU A 125 14.05 -14.23 0.00
N SER A 126 13.77 -12.92 0.02
CA SER A 126 13.26 -12.22 1.21
C SER A 126 11.93 -12.80 1.67
N TYR A 127 10.96 -12.95 0.77
CA TYR A 127 9.63 -13.46 1.11
C TYR A 127 9.68 -14.90 1.66
N THR A 128 10.52 -15.75 1.05
CA THR A 128 10.67 -17.16 1.47
C THR A 128 11.35 -17.27 2.83
N PHE A 129 12.39 -16.45 3.08
CA PHE A 129 13.11 -16.45 4.35
C PHE A 129 12.20 -16.04 5.50
N GLU A 130 11.50 -14.91 5.36
CA GLU A 130 10.62 -14.37 6.40
C GLU A 130 9.48 -15.34 6.73
N ARG A 131 8.85 -15.91 5.69
CA ARG A 131 7.78 -16.91 5.87
C ARG A 131 8.24 -18.18 6.59
N ILE A 132 9.49 -18.62 6.40
CA ILE A 132 10.03 -19.81 7.09
C ILE A 132 10.38 -19.48 8.55
N MET A 133 10.86 -18.27 8.81
CA MET A 133 11.36 -17.88 10.12
C MET A 133 10.25 -17.50 11.11
N PHE A 134 9.16 -16.90 10.62
CA PHE A 134 8.11 -16.37 11.51
C PHE A 134 6.66 -16.71 11.11
N GLY A 135 6.43 -17.49 10.03
CA GLY A 135 5.11 -18.01 9.64
C GLY A 135 4.79 -19.38 10.24
#